data_AF-A0AAW7ZG30-F1
#
_entry.id   AF-A0AAW7ZG30-F1
#
_cell.length_a   1.000
_cell.length_b   1.000
_cell.length_c   1.000
_cell.angle_alpha   90.00
_cell.angle_beta   90.00
_cell.angle_gamma   90.00
#
_symmetry.space_group_name_H-M   'P 1'
#
loop_
_entity.id
_entity.type
_entity.pdbx_description
1 polymer ?
#
loop_
_entity_poly.entity_id
_entity_poly.type
_entity_poly.pdbx_seq_one_letter_code
_entity_poly.pdbx_strand_id
1 'polypeptide(L)' 'MKNRLEEIRKQQGVKQEELAAALEVSRQTIGSLENGRYNPSIILAFKIARYFDMPIEEIFIYEEE' A
#
# COMPACT_ATOMS: atom_id res chain seq x y z
N MET A 1 11.78 2.08 6.62
CA MET A 1 10.36 1.64 6.51
C MET A 1 10.29 0.52 5.50
N LYS A 2 9.93 -0.68 5.93
CA LYS A 2 9.71 -1.84 5.08
C LYS A 2 8.25 -1.83 4.60
N ASN A 3 8.06 -1.86 3.29
CA ASN A 3 6.73 -1.85 2.65
C ASN A 3 6.33 -3.28 2.25
N ARG A 4 5.19 -3.77 2.73
CA ARG A 4 4.62 -5.09 2.43
C ARG A 4 3.40 -5.04 1.49
N LEU A 5 3.06 -3.87 0.96
CA LEU A 5 1.87 -3.66 0.14
C LEU A 5 1.78 -4.64 -1.04
N GLU A 6 2.88 -4.86 -1.76
CA GLU A 6 2.88 -5.75 -2.92
C GLU A 6 2.60 -7.21 -2.52
N GLU A 7 3.21 -7.65 -1.42
CA GLU A 7 3.04 -9.00 -0.86
C GLU A 7 1.57 -9.23 -0.49
N ILE A 8 1.00 -8.31 0.30
CA ILE A 8 -0.40 -8.37 0.77
C ILE A 8 -1.36 -8.34 -0.41
N ARG A 9 -1.15 -7.42 -1.36
CA ARG A 9 -1.99 -7.29 -2.55
C ARG A 9 -2.00 -8.60 -3.35
N LYS A 10 -0.84 -9.21 -3.57
CA LYS A 10 -0.71 -10.49 -4.28
C LYS A 10 -1.35 -11.65 -3.52
N GLN A 11 -1.18 -11.72 -2.19
CA GLN A 11 -1.79 -12.74 -1.35
C GLN A 11 -3.33 -12.69 -1.40
N GLN A 12 -3.91 -11.50 -1.50
CA GLN A 12 -5.36 -11.33 -1.65
C GLN A 12 -5.85 -11.36 -3.11
N GLY A 13 -4.97 -11.63 -4.09
CA GLY A 13 -5.34 -11.73 -5.49
C GLY A 13 -5.75 -10.41 -6.16
N VAL A 14 -5.46 -9.27 -5.52
CA VAL A 14 -5.83 -7.94 -6.00
C VAL A 14 -4.85 -7.46 -7.07
N LYS A 15 -5.32 -6.84 -8.15
CA LYS A 15 -4.44 -6.21 -9.16
C LYS A 15 -4.10 -4.77 -8.78
N GLN A 16 -2.98 -4.25 -9.29
CA GLN A 16 -2.60 -2.85 -9.06
C GLN A 16 -3.68 -1.87 -9.54
N GLU A 17 -4.34 -2.16 -10.66
CA GLU A 17 -5.41 -1.32 -11.23
C GLU A 17 -6.66 -1.30 -10.35
N GLU A 18 -7.02 -2.46 -9.77
CA GLU A 18 -8.15 -2.59 -8.84
C GLU A 18 -7.90 -1.80 -7.57
N LEU A 19 -6.69 -1.96 -6.98
CA LEU A 19 -6.29 -1.20 -5.80
C LEU A 19 -6.23 0.30 -6.09
N ALA A 20 -5.68 0.70 -7.24
CA ALA A 20 -5.60 2.10 -7.64
C ALA A 20 -6.98 2.73 -7.78
N ALA A 21 -7.92 2.03 -8.43
CA ALA A 21 -9.30 2.47 -8.58
C ALA A 21 -9.99 2.62 -7.21
N ALA A 22 -9.84 1.64 -6.31
CA ALA A 22 -10.44 1.69 -4.98
C ALA A 22 -9.90 2.84 -4.10
N LEU A 23 -8.64 3.21 -4.29
CA LEU A 23 -7.98 4.28 -3.52
C LEU A 23 -8.08 5.66 -4.18
N GLU A 24 -8.65 5.74 -5.39
CA GLU A 24 -8.76 6.93 -6.24
C GLU A 24 -7.39 7.52 -6.60
N VAL A 25 -6.43 6.66 -6.95
CA VAL A 25 -5.08 7.05 -7.39
C VAL A 25 -4.76 6.40 -8.73
N SER A 26 -3.65 6.81 -9.34
CA SER A 26 -3.19 6.17 -10.57
C SER A 26 -2.59 4.78 -10.30
N ARG A 27 -2.65 3.87 -11.27
CA ARG A 27 -1.92 2.59 -11.20
C ARG A 27 -0.41 2.82 -10.97
N GLN A 28 0.15 3.87 -11.56
CA GLN A 28 1.55 4.24 -11.38
C GLN A 28 1.87 4.65 -9.94
N THR A 29 0.92 5.25 -9.23
CA THR A 29 1.01 5.59 -7.80
C THR A 29 1.20 4.31 -6.97
N ILE A 30 0.37 3.29 -7.22
CA ILE A 30 0.49 1.97 -6.56
C ILE A 30 1.83 1.32 -6.91
N GLY A 31 2.18 1.24 -8.20
CA GLY A 31 3.43 0.62 -8.62
C GLY A 31 4.66 1.32 -8.04
N SER A 32 4.67 2.64 -7.98
CA SER A 32 5.78 3.41 -7.40
C SER A 32 5.87 3.23 -5.89
N LEU A 33 4.72 3.06 -5.21
CA LEU A 33 4.65 2.78 -3.77
C LEU A 33 5.20 1.39 -3.45
N GLU A 34 4.73 0.36 -4.17
CA GLU A 34 5.19 -1.03 -4.03
C GLU A 34 6.71 -1.16 -4.24
N ASN A 35 7.26 -0.43 -5.21
CA ASN A 35 8.69 -0.41 -5.48
C ASN A 35 9.50 0.50 -4.53
N GLY A 36 8.87 1.08 -3.49
CA GLY A 36 9.54 1.92 -2.49
C GLY A 36 10.08 3.26 -3.02
N ARG A 37 9.57 3.75 -4.16
CA ARG A 37 10.05 5.03 -4.74
C ARG A 37 9.65 6.25 -3.91
N TYR A 38 8.62 6.12 -3.08
CA TYR A 38 8.19 7.16 -2.14
C TYR A 38 7.38 6.53 -0.99
N ASN A 39 7.27 7.26 0.12
CA ASN A 39 6.43 6.89 1.24
C ASN A 39 4.99 7.36 1.01
N PRO A 40 3.97 6.57 1.38
CA PRO A 40 2.59 7.01 1.23
C PRO A 40 2.34 8.24 2.11
N SER A 41 1.45 9.13 1.67
CA SER A 41 0.89 10.12 2.60
C SER A 41 0.11 9.41 3.70
N ILE A 42 -0.05 10.05 4.86
CA ILE A 42 -0.81 9.48 5.97
C ILE A 42 -2.24 9.08 5.53
N ILE A 43 -2.87 9.90 4.68
CA ILE A 43 -4.21 9.63 4.14
C ILE A 43 -4.20 8.36 3.26
N LEU A 44 -3.20 8.22 2.37
CA LEU A 44 -3.08 7.04 1.52
C LEU A 44 -2.81 5.78 2.35
N ALA A 45 -1.96 5.88 3.38
CA ALA A 45 -1.70 4.77 4.30
C ALA A 45 -2.98 4.31 5.01
N PHE A 46 -3.81 5.23 5.52
CA PHE A 46 -5.11 4.90 6.10
C PHE A 46 -6.09 4.30 5.09
N LYS A 47 -6.15 4.82 3.86
CA LYS A 47 -7.01 4.24 2.80
C LYS A 47 -6.59 2.79 2.50
N ILE A 48 -5.29 2.53 2.39
CA ILE A 48 -4.73 1.19 2.14
C ILE A 48 -5.02 0.24 3.31
N ALA A 49 -4.77 0.68 4.54
CA ALA A 49 -5.08 -0.08 5.75
C ALA A 49 -6.55 -0.50 5.82
N ARG A 50 -7.47 0.44 5.56
CA ARG A 50 -8.91 0.15 5.52
C ARG A 50 -9.30 -0.79 4.38
N TYR A 51 -8.68 -0.66 3.21
CA TYR A 51 -8.98 -1.52 2.07
C TYR A 51 -8.65 -2.99 2.35
N PHE A 52 -7.52 -3.24 3.04
CA PHE A 52 -7.09 -4.60 3.39
C PHE A 52 -7.60 -5.09 4.74
N ASP A 53 -8.34 -4.25 5.48
CA ASP A 53 -8.76 -4.49 6.88
C ASP A 53 -7.58 -4.89 7.79
N MET A 54 -6.50 -4.13 7.67
CA MET A 54 -5.25 -4.36 8.40
C MET A 54 -4.74 -3.07 9.03
N PRO A 55 -4.04 -3.13 10.18
CA PRO A 55 -3.40 -1.96 10.76
C PRO A 55 -2.25 -1.46 9.86
N ILE A 56 -1.97 -0.16 9.90
CA ILE A 56 -0.95 0.48 9.04
C ILE A 56 0.42 -0.17 9.25
N GLU A 57 0.78 -0.45 10.50
CA GLU A 57 2.06 -1.03 10.91
C GLU A 57 2.30 -2.45 10.37
N GLU A 58 1.26 -3.20 10.00
CA GLU A 58 1.42 -4.51 9.34
C GLU A 58 1.76 -4.38 7.86
N ILE A 59 1.39 -3.25 7.24
CA ILE A 59 1.61 -2.94 5.82
C ILE A 59 2.90 -2.14 5.62
N PHE A 60 3.11 -1.12 6.46
CA PHE A 60 4.23 -0.19 6.41
C PHE A 60 4.98 -0.24 7.74
N ILE A 61 5.96 -1.13 7.82
CA ILE A 61 6.72 -1.37 9.04
C ILE A 61 7.78 -0.28 9.17
N TYR A 62 7.63 0.58 10.17
CA TYR A 62 8.70 1.49 10.58
C TYR A 62 9.70 0.71 11.44
N GLU A 63 10.95 0.67 11.00
CA GLU A 63 12.05 0.14 11.81
C GLU A 63 12.79 1.39 12.31
N GLU A 64 12.73 1.66 13.61
CA GLU A 64 13.68 2.55 14.28
C GLU A 64 15.05 1.86 14.26
N GLU A 65 16.11 2.59 13.88
CA GLU A 65 17.48 2.09 14.11
C GLU A 65 17.78 1.99 15.60
#